data_AF-A0A7N2MXJ3-F1
#
_entry.id   AF-A0A7N2MXJ3-F1
#
_cell.length_a   1.000
_cell.length_b   1.000
_cell.length_c   1.000
_cell.angle_alpha   90.00
_cell.angle_beta   90.00
_cell.angle_gamma   90.00
#
_symmetry.space_group_name_H-M   'P 1'
#
loop_
_entity.id
_entity.type
_entity.pdbx_description
1 polymer ?
#
loop_
_entity_poly.entity_id
_entity_poly.type
_entity_poly.pdbx_seq_one_letter_code
_entity_poly.pdbx_strand_id
1 'polypeptide(L)'
;MLSKEIEEKTHELRKIRGEELPGMDIEELQKLEKELEGERFLEEITALQQKGAQLMEENQRLKQMENLFSTQTYVLEQGQSSESITNICSSSDPQNNDGSDISLKLGADGSRGGGVCVSHLLFADDTILFCDANEEQILHVRLLLLCFQAMTGLKVNVLKSEMVPIGEVPNVYVLAEILGCRIGSLPMTYLGMPLGASHKSPTIWNPILEKIERKLSGWKKMYLSKGGRLMLLKNTLSSLPTYYLSLFTIPTHVANKIERLQSDFLWGDSKLHLETRLWRRVVALKFGEEWGGWTSKLGRGVHGYGLWRSICMGWGDFSKNIRFEVGLGDRVMFWIDQWCEDSPLQLTFPSVYGIASNKGALVVSSLERLGIEEWRRWDVHFTRRPNDWEMGGVDDFLRTLGSNLPPIENGDGIRWKLTKKGDFDIRSFYNKLRSPLPIIFPWKGVWKVKAPQRVSFFVWTAVWDRILTSDNLRGRWDFVNWCIMCCSNGEMVDHLFLHCGKAYRLCSLVFRSFAFSWVLPRSVADTLFGWWNWPRKHSSSIWNLAPLCLMWCLWMEQNINHE
;
A
#
# COMPACT_ATOMS: atom_id res chain seq x y z
N MET A 1 -20.48 -48.88 2.55
CA MET A 1 -19.06 -48.78 2.14
C MET A 1 -18.57 -47.34 2.21
N LEU A 2 -19.14 -46.39 1.45
CA LEU A 2 -18.74 -44.98 1.46
C LEU A 2 -18.71 -44.30 2.84
N SER A 3 -19.64 -44.60 3.75
CA SER A 3 -19.64 -44.00 5.10
C SER A 3 -18.45 -44.41 5.96
N LYS A 4 -17.99 -45.67 5.80
CA LYS A 4 -16.84 -46.22 6.56
C LYS A 4 -15.52 -45.65 6.04
N GLU A 5 -15.44 -45.48 4.73
CA GLU A 5 -14.27 -44.92 4.05
C GLU A 5 -14.10 -43.42 4.33
N ILE A 6 -15.23 -42.70 4.50
CA ILE A 6 -15.23 -41.32 4.97
C ILE A 6 -14.79 -41.25 6.44
N GLU A 7 -15.26 -42.13 7.32
CA GLU A 7 -14.81 -42.15 8.72
C GLU A 7 -13.31 -42.44 8.86
N GLU A 8 -12.77 -43.42 8.13
CA GLU A 8 -11.32 -43.73 8.13
C GLU A 8 -10.48 -42.56 7.63
N LYS A 9 -10.90 -41.90 6.53
CA LYS A 9 -10.18 -40.72 6.01
C LYS A 9 -10.27 -39.52 6.94
N THR A 10 -11.38 -39.37 7.66
CA THR A 10 -11.55 -38.29 8.64
C THR A 10 -10.69 -38.54 9.88
N HIS A 11 -10.55 -39.80 10.29
CA HIS A 11 -9.69 -40.22 11.39
C HIS A 11 -8.19 -40.04 11.06
N GLU A 12 -7.74 -40.39 9.85
CA GLU A 12 -6.36 -40.09 9.42
C GLU A 12 -6.07 -38.59 9.37
N LEU A 13 -7.03 -37.77 8.93
CA LEU A 13 -6.88 -36.32 8.89
C LEU A 13 -6.78 -35.68 10.29
N ARG A 14 -7.43 -36.25 11.30
CA ARG A 14 -7.30 -35.82 12.71
C ARG A 14 -5.96 -36.20 13.31
N LYS A 15 -5.43 -37.39 12.96
CA LYS A 15 -4.11 -37.86 13.37
C LYS A 15 -2.97 -37.01 12.79
N ILE A 16 -3.11 -36.57 11.54
CA ILE A 16 -2.15 -35.66 10.87
C ILE A 16 -2.21 -34.23 11.44
N ARG A 17 -3.35 -33.81 11.98
CA ARG A 17 -3.53 -32.49 12.62
C ARG A 17 -3.14 -32.45 14.10
N GLY A 18 -2.78 -33.58 14.71
CA GLY A 18 -2.45 -33.66 16.13
C GLY A 18 -3.66 -33.49 17.07
N GLU A 19 -4.88 -33.72 16.57
CA GLU A 19 -6.12 -33.47 17.33
C GLU A 19 -6.61 -34.69 18.14
N GLU A 20 -5.87 -35.81 18.12
CA GLU A 20 -6.13 -36.99 18.96
C GLU A 20 -4.82 -37.49 19.58
N LEU A 21 -4.35 -36.80 20.62
CA LEU A 21 -3.47 -37.39 21.62
C LEU A 21 -4.36 -37.97 22.73
N PRO A 22 -4.32 -39.29 23.02
CA PRO A 22 -4.87 -39.81 24.25
C PRO A 22 -4.07 -39.17 25.39
N GLY A 23 -4.76 -38.47 26.28
CA GLY A 23 -4.12 -37.77 27.40
C GLY A 23 -3.28 -38.74 28.21
N MET A 24 -1.99 -38.46 28.33
CA MET A 24 -1.13 -39.10 29.31
C MET A 24 -1.66 -38.77 30.70
N ASP A 25 -1.69 -39.77 31.56
CA ASP A 25 -2.02 -39.65 32.98
C ASP A 25 -1.06 -38.62 33.63
N ILE A 26 -1.58 -37.86 34.60
CA ILE A 26 -0.80 -36.92 35.43
C ILE A 26 0.38 -37.65 36.12
N GLU A 27 0.24 -38.93 36.47
CA GLU A 27 1.34 -39.75 37.00
C GLU A 27 2.40 -40.08 35.95
N GLU A 28 2.03 -40.25 34.68
CA GLU A 28 2.97 -40.45 33.57
C GLU A 28 3.68 -39.14 33.19
N LEU A 29 2.98 -38.01 33.26
CA LEU A 29 3.55 -36.67 33.10
C LEU A 29 4.56 -36.35 34.23
N GLN A 30 4.25 -36.67 35.48
CA GLN A 30 5.19 -36.48 36.59
C GLN A 30 6.40 -37.42 36.52
N LYS A 31 6.25 -38.60 35.92
CA LYS A 31 7.36 -39.54 35.69
C LYS A 31 8.27 -39.07 34.54
N LEU A 32 7.68 -38.55 33.45
CA LEU A 32 8.41 -37.93 32.34
C LEU A 32 9.08 -36.62 32.73
N GLU A 33 8.45 -35.80 33.57
CA GLU A 33 9.04 -34.56 34.12
C GLU A 33 10.25 -34.89 35.00
N LYS A 34 10.17 -35.94 35.83
CA LYS A 34 11.34 -36.46 36.58
C LYS A 34 12.44 -37.06 35.71
N GLU A 35 12.11 -37.67 34.57
CA GLU A 35 13.10 -38.23 33.63
C GLU A 35 13.71 -37.17 32.70
N LEU A 36 13.01 -36.06 32.43
CA LEU A 36 13.47 -34.97 31.57
C LEU A 36 14.25 -33.86 32.31
N GLU A 37 14.02 -33.67 33.62
CA GLU A 37 14.73 -32.63 34.41
C GLU A 37 16.06 -33.09 35.03
N GLY A 38 16.42 -34.37 34.94
CA GLY A 38 17.48 -34.94 35.79
C GLY A 38 18.93 -34.73 35.32
N GLU A 39 19.27 -35.07 34.08
CA GLU A 39 20.69 -35.32 33.75
C GLU A 39 21.21 -34.44 32.62
N ARG A 40 20.49 -34.31 31.51
CA ARG A 40 20.99 -33.59 30.32
C ARG A 40 20.96 -32.07 30.46
N PHE A 41 19.97 -31.53 31.18
CA PHE A 41 19.81 -30.09 31.36
C PHE A 41 20.81 -29.55 32.39
N LEU A 42 21.12 -30.34 33.43
CA LEU A 42 22.14 -30.00 34.42
C LEU A 42 23.55 -30.06 33.81
N GLU A 43 23.83 -31.04 32.94
CA GLU A 43 25.08 -31.12 32.16
C GLU A 43 25.25 -29.94 31.19
N GLU A 44 24.19 -29.53 30.49
CA GLU A 44 24.23 -28.35 29.61
C GLU A 44 24.40 -27.05 30.40
N ILE A 45 23.76 -26.91 31.57
CA ILE A 45 23.95 -25.73 32.44
C ILE A 45 25.36 -25.71 33.02
N THR A 46 25.90 -26.84 33.48
CA THR A 46 27.29 -26.89 33.99
C THR A 46 28.30 -26.65 32.88
N ALA A 47 28.08 -27.16 31.66
CA ALA A 47 28.90 -26.86 30.50
C ALA A 47 28.85 -25.36 30.11
N LEU A 48 27.67 -24.74 30.17
CA LEU A 48 27.49 -23.31 29.93
C LEU A 48 28.14 -22.44 31.02
N GLN A 49 28.07 -22.87 32.29
CA GLN A 49 28.75 -22.19 33.41
C GLN A 49 30.27 -22.31 33.30
N GLN A 50 30.81 -23.47 32.91
CA GLN A 50 32.24 -23.66 32.63
C GLN A 50 32.71 -22.79 31.46
N LYS A 51 31.92 -22.72 30.39
CA LYS A 51 32.22 -21.87 29.23
C LYS A 51 32.15 -20.39 29.57
N GLY A 52 31.21 -19.98 30.43
CA GLY A 52 31.14 -18.63 30.99
C GLY A 52 32.36 -18.28 31.86
N ALA A 53 32.85 -19.22 32.67
CA ALA A 53 34.06 -19.04 33.47
C ALA A 53 35.32 -18.91 32.61
N GLN A 54 35.47 -19.73 31.55
CA GLN A 54 36.56 -19.60 30.59
C GLN A 54 36.56 -18.24 29.87
N LEU A 55 35.38 -17.77 29.43
CA LEU A 55 35.25 -16.47 28.78
C LEU A 55 35.53 -15.29 29.73
N MET A 56 35.29 -15.44 31.03
CA MET A 56 35.69 -14.44 32.03
C MET A 56 37.21 -14.44 32.26
N GLU A 57 37.84 -15.60 32.33
CA GLU A 57 39.30 -15.70 32.48
C GLU A 57 40.02 -15.15 31.23
N GLU A 58 39.50 -15.43 30.04
CA GLU A 58 40.02 -14.90 28.77
C GLU A 58 39.84 -13.38 28.67
N ASN A 59 38.69 -12.85 29.09
CA ASN A 59 38.51 -11.39 29.21
C ASN A 59 39.47 -10.74 30.22
N GLN A 60 39.79 -11.44 31.30
CA GLN A 60 40.75 -10.95 32.28
C GLN A 60 42.19 -10.96 31.72
N ARG A 61 42.54 -11.96 30.89
CA ARG A 61 43.80 -11.99 30.13
C ARG A 61 43.87 -10.89 29.06
N LEU A 62 42.77 -10.62 28.37
CA LEU A 62 42.68 -9.53 27.39
C LEU A 62 42.85 -8.17 28.06
N LYS A 63 42.25 -7.94 29.23
CA LYS A 63 42.49 -6.72 30.04
C LYS A 63 43.93 -6.61 30.56
N GLN A 64 44.59 -7.74 30.87
CA GLN A 64 46.01 -7.75 31.22
C GLN A 64 46.90 -7.43 30.01
N MET A 65 46.55 -7.93 28.81
CA MET A 65 47.21 -7.54 27.55
C MET A 65 47.01 -6.05 27.24
N GLU A 66 45.81 -5.51 27.44
CA GLU A 66 45.50 -4.10 27.23
C GLU A 66 46.34 -3.18 28.15
N ASN A 67 46.58 -3.62 29.39
CA ASN A 67 47.49 -2.96 30.33
C ASN A 67 48.97 -3.09 29.91
N LEU A 68 49.38 -4.21 29.30
CA LEU A 68 50.75 -4.41 28.76
C LEU A 68 51.00 -3.58 27.50
N PHE A 69 49.99 -3.40 26.63
CA PHE A 69 50.03 -2.51 25.48
C PHE A 69 50.05 -1.03 25.89
N SER A 70 49.39 -0.68 26.99
CA SER A 70 49.44 0.66 27.58
C SER A 70 50.81 0.97 28.20
N THR A 71 51.53 -0.04 28.70
CA THR A 71 52.92 0.13 29.16
C THR A 71 53.94 0.14 28.02
N GLN A 72 53.72 -0.63 26.93
CA GLN A 72 54.57 -0.59 25.74
C GLN A 72 54.48 0.72 24.95
N THR A 73 53.30 1.34 24.89
CA THR A 73 53.11 2.66 24.25
C THR A 73 53.84 3.78 25.01
N TYR A 74 53.95 3.70 26.34
CA TYR A 74 54.76 4.63 27.14
C TYR A 74 56.28 4.43 26.98
N VAL A 75 56.72 3.23 26.61
CA VAL A 75 58.15 2.91 26.38
C VAL A 75 58.59 3.28 24.95
N LEU A 76 57.67 3.33 23.98
CA LEU A 76 57.97 3.71 22.58
C LEU A 76 58.04 5.23 22.34
N GLU A 77 57.57 6.07 23.25
CA GLU A 77 57.72 7.54 23.17
C GLU A 77 59.10 8.05 23.62
N GLN A 78 59.98 7.18 24.13
CA GLN A 78 61.38 7.51 24.43
C GLN A 78 62.35 6.48 23.84
N GLY A 79 62.56 6.51 22.53
CA GLY A 79 63.60 5.70 21.88
C GLY A 79 63.81 6.08 20.42
N GLN A 80 64.87 6.83 20.15
CA GLN A 80 65.32 7.17 18.80
C GLN A 80 65.89 5.97 18.02
N SER A 81 65.81 6.10 16.70
CA SER A 81 66.78 5.71 15.67
C SER A 81 66.65 4.34 14.97
N SER A 82 66.55 4.47 13.64
CA SER A 82 67.27 3.77 12.56
C SER A 82 67.13 2.25 12.33
N GLU A 83 66.97 1.97 11.02
CA GLU A 83 67.37 0.79 10.26
C GLU A 83 66.36 -0.37 10.03
N SER A 84 65.93 -0.43 8.76
CA SER A 84 66.05 -1.57 7.84
C SER A 84 65.56 -2.95 8.31
N ILE A 85 64.63 -3.55 7.54
CA ILE A 85 64.83 -4.88 6.93
C ILE A 85 63.76 -5.10 5.84
N THR A 86 64.30 -5.28 4.63
CA THR A 86 63.68 -5.81 3.41
C THR A 86 63.52 -7.33 3.44
N ASN A 87 62.60 -7.82 2.61
CA ASN A 87 62.48 -9.18 2.05
C ASN A 87 61.94 -10.31 2.94
N ILE A 88 60.88 -10.96 2.47
CA ILE A 88 60.89 -12.38 2.05
C ILE A 88 59.76 -12.64 1.03
N CYS A 89 60.13 -13.48 0.06
CA CYS A 89 59.49 -13.92 -1.17
C CYS A 89 58.05 -14.44 -1.13
N SER A 90 57.36 -14.12 -2.24
CA SER A 90 56.60 -15.01 -3.14
C SER A 90 56.65 -16.53 -2.88
N SER A 91 55.47 -17.18 -2.87
CA SER A 91 55.07 -18.22 -3.85
C SER A 91 53.68 -18.81 -3.56
N SER A 92 53.06 -19.32 -4.63
CA SER A 92 51.92 -20.26 -4.71
C SER A 92 50.49 -19.70 -4.85
N ASP A 93 49.96 -19.94 -6.06
CA ASP A 93 48.56 -20.21 -6.40
C ASP A 93 48.55 -21.63 -7.02
N PRO A 94 47.40 -22.30 -7.24
CA PRO A 94 46.09 -22.16 -6.58
C PRO A 94 45.49 -23.55 -6.23
N GLN A 95 44.56 -23.63 -5.26
CA GLN A 95 43.41 -24.55 -5.34
C GLN A 95 42.39 -24.29 -4.21
N ASN A 96 41.11 -24.33 -4.62
CA ASN A 96 39.87 -24.30 -3.86
C ASN A 96 39.96 -24.36 -2.32
N ASN A 97 39.39 -23.34 -1.68
CA ASN A 97 38.60 -23.56 -0.49
C ASN A 97 37.46 -22.54 -0.44
N ASP A 98 36.24 -23.06 -0.28
CA ASP A 98 35.09 -22.33 0.21
C ASP A 98 35.44 -21.72 1.58
N GLY A 99 35.95 -20.50 1.57
CA GLY A 99 36.13 -19.66 2.73
C GLY A 99 35.10 -18.54 2.66
N SER A 100 34.46 -18.21 3.78
CA SER A 100 33.59 -17.04 3.88
C SER A 100 34.41 -15.77 3.63
N ASP A 101 34.27 -15.23 2.42
CA ASP A 101 34.99 -14.06 1.92
C ASP A 101 34.33 -12.76 2.41
N ILE A 102 35.09 -11.91 3.10
CA ILE A 102 34.61 -10.60 3.58
C ILE A 102 34.83 -9.53 2.50
N SER A 103 33.80 -8.72 2.23
CA SER A 103 33.85 -7.62 1.27
C SER A 103 33.99 -6.28 2.02
N LEU A 104 34.96 -5.44 1.62
CA LEU A 104 35.24 -4.15 2.26
C LEU A 104 34.98 -2.98 1.32
N LYS A 105 34.24 -1.97 1.79
CA LYS A 105 34.07 -0.68 1.08
C LYS A 105 34.60 0.47 1.91
N LEU A 106 35.42 1.34 1.34
CA LEU A 106 35.97 2.49 2.06
C LEU A 106 35.43 3.83 1.55
N GLY A 107 34.99 4.70 2.46
CA GLY A 107 34.61 6.09 2.18
C GLY A 107 35.58 7.06 2.84
N ALA A 108 36.21 7.94 2.05
CA ALA A 108 37.16 8.93 2.57
C ALA A 108 36.48 10.29 2.83
N ASP A 109 36.41 10.77 4.08
CA ASP A 109 35.94 12.13 4.43
C ASP A 109 37.12 13.11 4.53
N GLY A 110 36.88 14.39 4.22
CA GLY A 110 37.90 15.45 4.14
C GLY A 110 37.93 16.39 5.36
N SER A 111 37.43 15.96 6.52
CA SER A 111 37.20 16.85 7.66
C SER A 111 38.44 17.06 8.54
N ARG A 112 38.91 18.30 8.61
CA ARG A 112 39.98 18.77 9.51
C ARG A 112 39.53 18.72 10.98
N GLY A 113 39.93 17.68 11.73
CA GLY A 113 39.69 17.62 13.17
C GLY A 113 40.51 16.58 13.95
N GLY A 114 41.77 16.90 14.28
CA GLY A 114 42.46 16.58 15.56
C GLY A 114 42.61 15.15 16.11
N GLY A 115 42.02 14.10 15.55
CA GLY A 115 42.19 12.72 16.04
C GLY A 115 41.86 11.68 14.98
N VAL A 116 42.57 10.54 14.99
CA VAL A 116 42.32 9.42 14.07
C VAL A 116 41.01 8.76 14.45
N CYS A 117 39.95 8.98 13.68
CA CYS A 117 38.63 8.38 13.91
C CYS A 117 38.21 7.56 12.70
N VAL A 118 38.38 6.24 12.76
CA VAL A 118 37.84 5.31 11.77
C VAL A 118 36.43 4.90 12.22
N SER A 119 35.42 5.29 11.46
CA SER A 119 34.04 4.84 11.67
C SER A 119 33.74 3.62 10.80
N HIS A 120 32.76 2.79 11.17
CA HIS A 120 32.43 1.58 10.41
C HIS A 120 30.93 1.25 10.43
N LEU A 121 30.49 0.54 9.39
CA LEU A 121 29.20 -0.13 9.30
C LEU A 121 29.45 -1.60 8.99
N LEU A 122 28.97 -2.49 9.85
CA LEU A 122 29.16 -3.92 9.72
C LEU A 122 27.81 -4.62 9.61
N PHE A 123 27.64 -5.44 8.58
CA PHE A 123 26.53 -6.38 8.48
C PHE A 123 27.05 -7.72 7.96
N ALA A 124 27.17 -8.71 8.85
CA ALA A 124 27.81 -9.99 8.56
C ALA A 124 29.21 -9.80 7.94
N ASP A 125 29.41 -10.28 6.70
CA ASP A 125 30.64 -10.18 5.91
C ASP A 125 30.76 -8.89 5.08
N ASP A 126 29.70 -8.07 5.02
CA ASP A 126 29.68 -6.81 4.29
C ASP A 126 30.05 -5.64 5.22
N THR A 127 31.30 -5.19 5.14
CA THR A 127 31.84 -4.11 5.98
C THR A 127 32.11 -2.85 5.17
N ILE A 128 31.66 -1.70 5.68
CA ILE A 128 32.07 -0.38 5.19
C ILE A 128 32.89 0.31 6.26
N LEU A 129 34.06 0.83 5.88
CA LEU A 129 34.93 1.64 6.71
C LEU A 129 34.88 3.09 6.21
N PHE A 130 34.79 4.04 7.14
CA PHE A 130 34.89 5.47 6.86
C PHE A 130 36.15 5.99 7.55
N CYS A 131 37.04 6.57 6.78
CA CYS A 131 38.34 7.06 7.24
C CYS A 131 38.65 8.39 6.56
N ASP A 132 39.68 9.10 7.00
CA ASP A 132 40.13 10.29 6.28
C ASP A 132 41.01 9.88 5.09
N ALA A 133 41.21 10.79 4.13
CA ALA A 133 42.15 10.62 3.02
C ALA A 133 43.63 10.73 3.45
N ASN A 134 44.01 9.98 4.50
CA ASN A 134 45.34 9.98 5.10
C ASN A 134 46.00 8.61 4.92
N GLU A 135 47.19 8.59 4.30
CA GLU A 135 47.98 7.38 4.05
C GLU A 135 48.28 6.60 5.33
N GLU A 136 48.59 7.30 6.42
CA GLU A 136 48.90 6.68 7.71
C GLU A 136 47.69 5.94 8.28
N GLN A 137 46.49 6.54 8.21
CA GLN A 137 45.26 5.87 8.65
C GLN A 137 44.96 4.62 7.81
N ILE A 138 45.16 4.70 6.49
CA ILE A 138 44.94 3.58 5.58
C ILE A 138 45.94 2.44 5.83
N LEU A 139 47.20 2.75 6.15
CA LEU A 139 48.19 1.77 6.58
C LEU A 139 47.77 1.05 7.87
N HIS A 140 47.26 1.78 8.86
CA HIS A 140 46.73 1.19 10.09
C HIS A 140 45.56 0.25 9.80
N VAL A 141 44.64 0.62 8.91
CA VAL A 141 43.54 -0.25 8.48
C VAL A 141 44.07 -1.52 7.82
N ARG A 142 45.06 -1.41 6.92
CA ARG A 142 45.69 -2.60 6.31
C ARG A 142 46.32 -3.51 7.35
N LEU A 143 47.05 -2.95 8.31
CA LEU A 143 47.67 -3.75 9.38
C LEU A 143 46.62 -4.48 10.22
N LEU A 144 45.55 -3.78 10.59
CA LEU A 144 44.43 -4.36 11.34
C LEU A 144 43.78 -5.52 10.59
N LEU A 145 43.55 -5.36 9.28
CA LEU A 145 43.00 -6.42 8.44
C LEU A 145 43.96 -7.62 8.34
N LEU A 146 45.27 -7.39 8.23
CA LEU A 146 46.26 -8.49 8.24
C LEU A 146 46.29 -9.23 9.58
N CYS A 147 46.25 -8.50 10.70
CA CYS A 147 46.12 -9.10 12.02
C CYS A 147 44.83 -9.91 12.16
N PHE A 148 43.71 -9.37 11.68
CA PHE A 148 42.43 -10.09 11.66
C PHE A 148 42.52 -11.38 10.84
N GLN A 149 43.13 -11.35 9.65
CA GLN A 149 43.32 -12.54 8.81
C GLN A 149 44.19 -13.58 9.53
N ALA A 150 45.28 -13.14 10.18
CA ALA A 150 46.18 -14.03 10.91
C ALA A 150 45.50 -14.68 12.14
N MET A 151 44.69 -13.93 12.88
CA MET A 151 44.03 -14.40 14.10
C MET A 151 42.80 -15.28 13.82
N THR A 152 42.02 -14.94 12.80
CA THR A 152 40.75 -15.64 12.50
C THR A 152 40.89 -16.72 11.43
N GLY A 153 41.96 -16.69 10.62
CA GLY A 153 42.13 -17.53 9.44
C GLY A 153 41.25 -17.14 8.25
N LEU A 154 40.43 -16.09 8.36
CA LEU A 154 39.62 -15.56 7.27
C LEU A 154 40.46 -14.72 6.31
N LYS A 155 40.01 -14.56 5.06
CA LYS A 155 40.68 -13.73 4.05
C LYS A 155 39.78 -12.58 3.61
N VAL A 156 40.37 -11.40 3.40
CA VAL A 156 39.69 -10.26 2.79
C VAL A 156 39.68 -10.45 1.28
N ASN A 157 38.51 -10.36 0.65
CA ASN A 157 38.40 -10.49 -0.79
C ASN A 157 38.74 -9.16 -1.47
N VAL A 158 40.01 -9.02 -1.85
CA VAL A 158 40.53 -7.83 -2.56
C VAL A 158 39.87 -7.58 -3.92
N LEU A 159 39.31 -8.60 -4.57
CA LEU A 159 38.62 -8.45 -5.85
C LEU A 159 37.24 -7.80 -5.71
N LYS A 160 36.55 -8.06 -4.60
CA LYS A 160 35.26 -7.44 -4.24
C LYS A 160 35.42 -6.13 -3.47
N SER A 161 36.58 -5.91 -2.85
CA SER A 161 36.83 -4.73 -2.04
C SER A 161 37.11 -3.51 -2.90
N GLU A 162 36.46 -2.39 -2.56
CA GLU A 162 36.55 -1.14 -3.32
C GLU A 162 36.77 0.07 -2.41
N MET A 163 37.60 1.01 -2.85
CA MET A 163 37.76 2.32 -2.23
C MET A 163 36.99 3.36 -3.04
N VAL A 164 36.05 4.05 -2.39
CA VAL A 164 35.17 5.02 -3.02
C VAL A 164 35.47 6.41 -2.45
N PRO A 165 36.02 7.34 -3.24
CA PRO A 165 36.27 8.70 -2.78
C PRO A 165 34.94 9.44 -2.54
N ILE A 166 34.82 10.14 -1.41
CA ILE A 166 33.68 11.02 -1.12
C ILE A 166 34.18 12.47 -1.24
N GLY A 167 33.78 13.15 -2.33
CA GLY A 167 34.30 14.47 -2.66
C GLY A 167 35.62 14.43 -3.44
N GLU A 168 36.40 15.50 -3.37
CA GLU A 168 37.68 15.61 -4.08
C GLU A 168 38.82 15.00 -3.23
N VAL A 169 39.33 13.86 -3.66
CA VAL A 169 40.45 13.15 -3.01
C VAL A 169 41.58 12.93 -4.02
N PRO A 170 42.60 13.82 -4.06
CA PRO A 170 43.62 13.81 -5.11
C PRO A 170 44.57 12.60 -5.03
N ASN A 171 44.75 12.01 -3.84
CA ASN A 171 45.67 10.88 -3.57
C ASN A 171 44.97 9.50 -3.54
N VAL A 172 43.74 9.37 -4.04
CA VAL A 172 42.96 8.11 -3.95
C VAL A 172 43.67 6.89 -4.55
N TYR A 173 44.47 7.08 -5.60
CA TYR A 173 45.24 6.00 -6.23
C TYR A 173 46.29 5.40 -5.30
N VAL A 174 47.01 6.25 -4.56
CA VAL A 174 48.03 5.83 -3.58
C VAL A 174 47.35 5.09 -2.43
N LEU A 175 46.23 5.62 -1.93
CA LEU A 175 45.48 5.00 -0.84
C LEU A 175 44.92 3.62 -1.23
N ALA A 176 44.41 3.47 -2.46
CA ALA A 176 43.91 2.20 -2.97
C ALA A 176 45.03 1.17 -3.16
N GLU A 177 46.21 1.59 -3.61
CA GLU A 177 47.41 0.75 -3.71
C GLU A 177 47.88 0.26 -2.33
N ILE A 178 47.87 1.15 -1.33
CA ILE A 178 48.20 0.79 0.05
C ILE A 178 47.26 -0.29 0.56
N LEU A 179 45.97 -0.31 0.22
CA LEU A 179 45.07 -1.39 0.65
C LEU A 179 45.00 -2.59 -0.31
N GLY A 180 45.49 -2.43 -1.54
CA GLY A 180 45.39 -3.44 -2.58
C GLY A 180 43.96 -3.64 -3.11
N CYS A 181 43.13 -2.58 -3.11
CA CYS A 181 41.73 -2.64 -3.55
C CYS A 181 41.50 -1.81 -4.83
N ARG A 182 40.35 -2.00 -5.47
CA ARG A 182 39.98 -1.25 -6.69
C ARG A 182 39.38 0.11 -6.30
N ILE A 183 39.46 1.09 -7.19
CA ILE A 183 38.79 2.38 -7.00
C ILE A 183 37.37 2.30 -7.57
N GLY A 184 36.38 2.56 -6.73
CA GLY A 184 34.97 2.63 -7.10
C GLY A 184 34.46 4.08 -7.21
N SER A 185 33.15 4.23 -7.41
CA SER A 185 32.51 5.55 -7.49
C SER A 185 31.09 5.50 -6.91
N LEU A 186 30.58 6.66 -6.46
CA LEU A 186 29.18 6.79 -6.07
C LEU A 186 28.28 6.99 -7.29
N PRO A 187 27.03 6.48 -7.27
CA PRO A 187 26.41 5.72 -6.18
C PRO A 187 26.81 4.24 -6.18
N MET A 188 27.16 3.71 -5.01
CA MET A 188 27.52 2.29 -4.82
C MET A 188 26.37 1.50 -4.18
N THR A 189 26.33 0.18 -4.33
CA THR A 189 25.31 -0.66 -3.69
C THR A 189 25.80 -1.25 -2.37
N TYR A 190 25.01 -1.14 -1.29
CA TYR A 190 25.25 -1.80 0.00
C TYR A 190 23.94 -2.37 0.54
N LEU A 191 23.92 -3.64 0.94
CA LEU A 191 22.72 -4.36 1.37
C LEU A 191 21.54 -4.25 0.38
N GLY A 192 21.84 -4.13 -0.92
CA GLY A 192 20.82 -3.97 -1.97
C GLY A 192 20.24 -2.56 -2.09
N MET A 193 20.83 -1.56 -1.43
CA MET A 193 20.46 -0.14 -1.52
C MET A 193 21.55 0.70 -2.19
N PRO A 194 21.18 1.71 -3.00
CA PRO A 194 22.14 2.65 -3.55
C PRO A 194 22.56 3.69 -2.49
N LEU A 195 23.81 3.63 -2.04
CA LEU A 195 24.47 4.65 -1.23
C LEU A 195 24.99 5.79 -2.11
N GLY A 196 24.80 7.04 -1.67
CA GLY A 196 25.21 8.24 -2.40
C GLY A 196 24.26 8.67 -3.53
N ALA A 197 23.17 7.93 -3.76
CA ALA A 197 22.13 8.37 -4.68
C ALA A 197 21.27 9.49 -4.07
N SER A 198 20.85 10.45 -4.90
CA SER A 198 19.94 11.51 -4.45
C SER A 198 18.61 10.91 -3.99
N HIS A 199 18.22 11.15 -2.73
CA HIS A 199 16.98 10.65 -2.12
C HIS A 199 15.68 11.01 -2.87
N LYS A 200 15.73 11.98 -3.79
CA LYS A 200 14.59 12.38 -4.65
C LYS A 200 14.62 11.73 -6.03
N SER A 201 15.68 11.02 -6.39
CA SER A 201 15.82 10.46 -7.72
C SER A 201 14.88 9.28 -7.92
N PRO A 202 14.03 9.27 -8.96
CA PRO A 202 13.18 8.14 -9.28
C PRO A 202 13.99 6.90 -9.71
N THR A 203 15.24 7.09 -10.15
CA THR A 203 16.11 5.99 -10.60
C THR A 203 16.45 5.00 -9.49
N ILE A 204 16.36 5.40 -8.21
CA ILE A 204 16.52 4.52 -7.04
C ILE A 204 15.52 3.34 -7.10
N TRP A 205 14.35 3.54 -7.70
CA TRP A 205 13.30 2.51 -7.75
C TRP A 205 13.43 1.54 -8.93
N ASN A 206 14.31 1.80 -9.89
CA ASN A 206 14.49 0.95 -11.07
C ASN A 206 14.86 -0.51 -10.72
N PRO A 207 15.81 -0.78 -9.80
CA PRO A 207 16.13 -2.16 -9.42
C PRO A 207 14.93 -2.94 -8.86
N ILE A 208 14.06 -2.26 -8.11
CA ILE A 208 12.83 -2.85 -7.58
C ILE A 208 11.83 -3.13 -8.70
N LEU A 209 11.63 -2.17 -9.61
CA LEU A 209 10.75 -2.34 -10.76
C LEU A 209 11.21 -3.51 -11.65
N GLU A 210 12.49 -3.58 -11.97
CA GLU A 210 13.06 -4.69 -12.75
C GLU A 210 12.91 -6.04 -12.04
N LYS A 211 13.10 -6.08 -10.70
CA LYS A 211 12.90 -7.30 -9.91
C LYS A 211 11.44 -7.75 -9.89
N ILE A 212 10.51 -6.80 -9.84
CA ILE A 212 9.07 -7.06 -9.97
C ILE A 212 8.76 -7.62 -11.36
N GLU A 213 9.19 -6.94 -12.42
CA GLU A 213 8.96 -7.33 -13.82
C GLU A 213 9.54 -8.74 -14.10
N ARG A 214 10.76 -9.03 -13.61
CA ARG A 214 11.42 -10.33 -13.75
C ARG A 214 10.69 -11.47 -13.02
N LYS A 215 10.14 -11.20 -11.83
CA LYS A 215 9.32 -12.20 -11.12
C LYS A 215 7.99 -12.44 -11.84
N LEU A 216 7.37 -11.37 -12.33
CA LEU A 216 6.11 -11.45 -13.07
C LEU A 216 6.26 -12.22 -14.38
N SER A 217 7.36 -12.02 -15.13
CA SER A 217 7.63 -12.76 -16.37
C SER A 217 7.92 -14.24 -16.13
N GLY A 218 8.58 -14.57 -15.01
CA GLY A 218 8.82 -15.96 -14.61
C GLY A 218 7.54 -16.72 -14.19
N TRP A 219 6.48 -16.02 -13.80
CA TRP A 219 5.23 -16.64 -13.41
C TRP A 219 4.34 -16.92 -14.62
N LYS A 220 4.23 -18.20 -15.00
CA LYS A 220 3.35 -18.63 -16.08
C LYS A 220 1.87 -18.47 -15.69
N LYS A 221 1.34 -17.28 -16.00
CA LYS A 221 -0.02 -16.81 -15.71
C LYS A 221 -1.12 -17.82 -16.06
N MET A 222 -0.98 -18.58 -17.15
CA MET A 222 -1.98 -19.55 -17.61
C MET A 222 -2.22 -20.71 -16.64
N TYR A 223 -1.24 -21.07 -15.82
CA TYR A 223 -1.34 -22.21 -14.89
C TYR A 223 -1.70 -21.78 -13.46
N LEU A 224 -1.90 -20.48 -13.23
CA LEU A 224 -2.18 -19.93 -11.90
C LEU A 224 -3.64 -19.50 -11.78
N SER A 225 -4.34 -20.04 -10.78
CA SER A 225 -5.66 -19.58 -10.38
C SER A 225 -5.62 -18.12 -9.92
N LYS A 226 -6.76 -17.41 -9.97
CA LYS A 226 -6.83 -16.02 -9.50
C LYS A 226 -6.41 -15.87 -8.03
N GLY A 227 -6.78 -16.85 -7.20
CA GLY A 227 -6.36 -16.92 -5.79
C GLY A 227 -4.84 -17.10 -5.65
N GLY A 228 -4.25 -18.00 -6.45
CA GLY A 228 -2.80 -18.19 -6.50
C GLY A 228 -2.04 -16.93 -6.95
N ARG A 229 -2.54 -16.24 -7.98
CA ARG A 229 -1.97 -14.95 -8.42
C ARG A 229 -2.02 -13.90 -7.32
N LEU A 230 -3.17 -13.76 -6.65
CA LEU A 230 -3.32 -12.81 -5.55
C LEU A 230 -2.38 -13.12 -4.37
N MET A 231 -2.21 -14.40 -4.04
CA MET A 231 -1.31 -14.83 -2.98
C MET A 231 0.14 -14.51 -3.31
N LEU A 232 0.59 -14.78 -4.55
CA LEU A 232 1.93 -14.43 -5.02
C LEU A 232 2.19 -12.92 -5.02
N LEU A 233 1.20 -12.12 -5.44
CA LEU A 233 1.28 -10.66 -5.36
C LEU A 233 1.50 -10.20 -3.91
N LYS A 234 0.62 -10.63 -2.99
CA LYS A 234 0.65 -10.20 -1.59
C LYS A 234 1.93 -10.65 -0.87
N ASN A 235 2.32 -11.90 -1.04
CA ASN A 235 3.40 -12.48 -0.25
C ASN A 235 4.79 -12.20 -0.85
N THR A 236 4.88 -12.03 -2.17
CA THR A 236 6.18 -11.95 -2.85
C THR A 236 6.44 -10.59 -3.49
N LEU A 237 5.46 -9.93 -4.12
CA LEU A 237 5.72 -8.64 -4.77
C LEU A 237 5.53 -7.46 -3.82
N SER A 238 4.52 -7.49 -2.96
CA SER A 238 4.25 -6.38 -2.05
C SER A 238 5.33 -6.17 -0.99
N SER A 239 6.17 -7.18 -0.73
CA SER A 239 7.31 -7.08 0.20
C SER A 239 8.57 -6.46 -0.42
N LEU A 240 8.71 -6.47 -1.75
CA LEU A 240 9.92 -5.97 -2.43
C LEU A 240 10.15 -4.47 -2.22
N PRO A 241 9.13 -3.60 -2.31
CA PRO A 241 9.31 -2.17 -2.07
C PRO A 241 9.46 -1.84 -0.58
N THR A 242 9.03 -2.70 0.33
CA THR A 242 8.96 -2.40 1.78
C THR A 242 10.30 -1.99 2.36
N TYR A 243 11.38 -2.65 1.93
CA TYR A 243 12.73 -2.29 2.36
C TYR A 243 13.15 -0.90 1.88
N TYR A 244 12.76 -0.50 0.66
CA TYR A 244 13.03 0.84 0.12
C TYR A 244 12.13 1.91 0.74
N LEU A 245 10.88 1.55 1.09
CA LEU A 245 9.91 2.46 1.68
C LEU A 245 10.27 2.90 3.10
N SER A 246 11.12 2.17 3.82
CA SER A 246 11.60 2.60 5.13
C SER A 246 12.59 3.77 5.06
N LEU A 247 13.28 3.94 3.91
CA LEU A 247 14.32 4.96 3.71
C LEU A 247 13.92 6.04 2.71
N PHE A 248 13.11 5.70 1.70
CA PHE A 248 12.77 6.59 0.60
C PHE A 248 11.26 6.76 0.44
N THR A 249 10.82 8.00 0.24
CA THR A 249 9.43 8.28 -0.14
C THR A 249 9.20 7.87 -1.59
N ILE A 250 8.20 7.03 -1.85
CA ILE A 250 7.89 6.57 -3.20
C ILE A 250 7.26 7.69 -4.06
N PRO A 251 7.81 8.00 -5.25
CA PRO A 251 7.17 8.91 -6.19
C PRO A 251 5.87 8.34 -6.75
N THR A 252 4.88 9.20 -7.01
CA THR A 252 3.54 8.78 -7.48
C THR A 252 3.57 7.97 -8.77
N HIS A 253 4.44 8.33 -9.73
CA HIS A 253 4.54 7.59 -10.99
C HIS A 253 5.12 6.18 -10.82
N VAL A 254 6.01 5.97 -9.83
CA VAL A 254 6.56 4.63 -9.49
C VAL A 254 5.46 3.78 -8.86
N ALA A 255 4.73 4.33 -7.88
CA ALA A 255 3.60 3.64 -7.25
C ALA A 255 2.57 3.20 -8.30
N ASN A 256 2.16 4.11 -9.19
CA ASN A 256 1.25 3.82 -10.28
C ASN A 256 1.78 2.73 -11.23
N LYS A 257 3.10 2.71 -11.50
CA LYS A 257 3.71 1.68 -12.35
C LYS A 257 3.65 0.30 -11.66
N ILE A 258 3.97 0.23 -10.37
CA ILE A 258 3.87 -1.02 -9.59
C ILE A 258 2.41 -1.52 -9.57
N GLU A 259 1.44 -0.64 -9.28
CA GLU A 259 0.03 -1.00 -9.26
C GLU A 259 -0.46 -1.52 -10.62
N ARG A 260 -0.04 -0.90 -11.73
CA ARG A 260 -0.35 -1.37 -13.09
C ARG A 260 0.19 -2.78 -13.32
N LEU A 261 1.47 -3.01 -13.03
CA LEU A 261 2.10 -4.33 -13.18
C LEU A 261 1.39 -5.42 -12.37
N GLN A 262 1.03 -5.12 -11.12
CA GLN A 262 0.28 -6.04 -10.26
C GLN A 262 -1.13 -6.29 -10.79
N SER A 263 -1.82 -5.24 -11.23
CA SER A 263 -3.16 -5.31 -11.81
C SER A 263 -3.17 -6.16 -13.08
N ASP A 264 -2.28 -5.89 -14.03
CA ASP A 264 -2.19 -6.62 -15.29
C ASP A 264 -1.91 -8.11 -15.05
N PHE A 265 -1.04 -8.43 -14.09
CA PHE A 265 -0.79 -9.82 -13.69
C PHE A 265 -2.01 -10.49 -13.05
N LEU A 266 -2.70 -9.81 -12.13
CA LEU A 266 -3.88 -10.37 -11.45
C LEU A 266 -4.99 -10.68 -12.45
N TRP A 267 -5.30 -9.72 -13.34
CA TRP A 267 -6.55 -9.73 -14.10
C TRP A 267 -6.51 -10.53 -15.41
N GLY A 268 -5.35 -10.77 -16.00
CA GLY A 268 -5.35 -11.17 -17.43
C GLY A 268 -5.05 -9.97 -18.30
N ASP A 269 -4.44 -10.18 -19.47
CA ASP A 269 -4.14 -9.09 -20.40
C ASP A 269 -5.43 -8.31 -20.72
N SER A 270 -5.36 -6.98 -20.66
CA SER A 270 -6.50 -6.06 -20.55
C SER A 270 -7.23 -5.80 -21.88
N LYS A 271 -7.02 -6.65 -22.90
CA LYS A 271 -7.61 -6.51 -24.25
C LYS A 271 -8.78 -7.44 -24.57
N LEU A 272 -9.23 -8.23 -23.61
CA LEU A 272 -10.44 -9.03 -23.77
C LEU A 272 -11.66 -8.17 -23.39
N HIS A 273 -12.58 -8.01 -24.35
CA HIS A 273 -13.85 -7.29 -24.21
C HIS A 273 -14.49 -7.57 -22.84
N LEU A 274 -15.12 -6.55 -22.25
CA LEU A 274 -15.80 -6.60 -20.94
C LEU A 274 -16.70 -7.84 -20.77
N GLU A 275 -17.21 -8.37 -21.88
CA GLU A 275 -18.05 -9.57 -22.02
C GLU A 275 -17.38 -10.87 -21.60
N THR A 276 -16.07 -11.01 -21.84
CA THR A 276 -15.34 -12.25 -21.53
C THR A 276 -14.78 -12.29 -20.09
N ARG A 277 -15.02 -11.26 -19.28
CA ARG A 277 -14.52 -11.22 -17.90
C ARG A 277 -15.28 -12.21 -17.03
N LEU A 278 -14.55 -13.08 -16.33
CA LEU A 278 -15.09 -14.16 -15.50
C LEU A 278 -16.14 -13.66 -14.48
N TRP A 279 -15.92 -12.49 -13.86
CA TRP A 279 -16.86 -11.95 -12.87
C TRP A 279 -18.22 -11.62 -13.49
N ARG A 280 -18.26 -11.11 -14.74
CA ARG A 280 -19.51 -10.83 -15.45
C ARG A 280 -20.24 -12.14 -15.75
N ARG A 281 -19.53 -13.15 -16.26
CA ARG A 281 -20.10 -14.49 -16.51
C ARG A 281 -20.68 -15.12 -15.25
N VAL A 282 -19.97 -15.02 -14.12
CA VAL A 282 -20.46 -15.54 -12.83
C VAL A 282 -21.71 -14.80 -12.38
N VAL A 283 -21.75 -13.47 -12.52
CA VAL A 283 -22.95 -12.66 -12.21
C VAL A 283 -24.11 -13.04 -13.13
N ALA A 284 -23.90 -13.11 -14.44
CA ALA A 284 -24.90 -13.50 -15.42
C ALA A 284 -25.45 -14.91 -15.18
N LEU A 285 -24.59 -15.89 -14.89
CA LEU A 285 -25.03 -17.26 -14.57
C LEU A 285 -25.79 -17.34 -13.25
N LYS A 286 -25.36 -16.60 -12.23
CA LYS A 286 -25.96 -16.64 -10.89
C LYS A 286 -27.30 -15.92 -10.81
N PHE A 287 -27.44 -14.79 -11.51
CA PHE A 287 -28.59 -13.90 -11.39
C PHE A 287 -29.46 -13.87 -12.65
N GLY A 288 -28.96 -14.36 -13.78
CA GLY A 288 -29.54 -14.12 -15.09
C GLY A 288 -29.26 -12.69 -15.57
N GLU A 289 -29.47 -12.47 -16.86
CA GLU A 289 -29.38 -11.16 -17.51
C GLU A 289 -30.77 -10.59 -17.82
N GLU A 290 -30.87 -9.26 -17.79
CA GLU A 290 -32.05 -8.47 -18.08
C GLU A 290 -31.62 -7.26 -18.94
N TRP A 291 -32.58 -6.64 -19.65
CA TRP A 291 -32.34 -5.46 -20.50
C TRP A 291 -31.18 -5.67 -21.49
N GLY A 292 -31.27 -6.65 -22.39
CA GLY A 292 -30.23 -6.86 -23.42
C GLY A 292 -28.84 -7.24 -22.88
N GLY A 293 -28.73 -7.70 -21.62
CA GLY A 293 -27.45 -8.03 -21.01
C GLY A 293 -26.72 -6.85 -20.37
N TRP A 294 -27.37 -5.69 -20.27
CA TRP A 294 -26.84 -4.50 -19.57
C TRP A 294 -26.89 -4.65 -18.05
N THR A 295 -27.85 -5.41 -17.54
CA THR A 295 -28.02 -5.62 -16.09
C THR A 295 -28.26 -7.09 -15.77
N SER A 296 -27.94 -7.47 -14.53
CA SER A 296 -28.42 -8.75 -14.00
C SER A 296 -29.86 -8.63 -13.49
N LYS A 297 -30.62 -9.73 -13.46
CA LYS A 297 -31.94 -9.72 -12.81
C LYS A 297 -31.83 -9.48 -11.30
N LEU A 298 -32.88 -8.94 -10.71
CA LEU A 298 -32.97 -8.82 -9.26
C LEU A 298 -33.14 -10.22 -8.64
N GLY A 299 -32.11 -10.70 -7.93
CA GLY A 299 -32.12 -12.04 -7.34
C GLY A 299 -33.29 -12.25 -6.36
N ARG A 300 -34.17 -13.22 -6.67
CA ARG A 300 -35.31 -13.62 -5.83
C ARG A 300 -34.95 -14.83 -4.94
N GLY A 301 -34.08 -14.61 -3.96
CA GLY A 301 -33.67 -15.67 -3.02
C GLY A 301 -33.66 -15.20 -1.56
N VAL A 302 -33.90 -16.15 -0.65
CA VAL A 302 -34.17 -15.88 0.78
C VAL A 302 -32.89 -15.61 1.59
N HIS A 303 -31.72 -16.14 1.19
CA HIS A 303 -30.45 -15.99 1.93
C HIS A 303 -29.23 -15.70 1.02
N GLY A 304 -28.39 -14.72 1.42
CA GLY A 304 -27.05 -14.48 0.83
C GLY A 304 -26.93 -13.36 -0.23
N TYR A 305 -27.96 -12.52 -0.41
CA TYR A 305 -28.06 -11.61 -1.58
C TYR A 305 -27.90 -10.11 -1.28
N GLY A 306 -27.59 -9.72 -0.04
CA GLY A 306 -27.68 -8.33 0.42
C GLY A 306 -26.89 -7.33 -0.43
N LEU A 307 -25.59 -7.57 -0.67
CA LEU A 307 -24.74 -6.59 -1.34
C LEU A 307 -25.10 -6.41 -2.82
N TRP A 308 -25.19 -7.49 -3.60
CA TRP A 308 -25.52 -7.38 -5.03
C TRP A 308 -26.93 -6.82 -5.24
N ARG A 309 -27.90 -7.23 -4.41
CA ARG A 309 -29.24 -6.65 -4.41
C ARG A 309 -29.22 -5.15 -4.11
N SER A 310 -28.43 -4.72 -3.11
CA SER A 310 -28.28 -3.30 -2.77
C SER A 310 -27.63 -2.50 -3.90
N ILE A 311 -26.63 -3.08 -4.59
CA ILE A 311 -26.02 -2.48 -5.78
C ILE A 311 -27.07 -2.33 -6.88
N CYS A 312 -27.84 -3.39 -7.18
CA CYS A 312 -28.88 -3.37 -8.20
C CYS A 312 -30.03 -2.41 -7.87
N MET A 313 -30.34 -2.17 -6.58
CA MET A 313 -31.32 -1.15 -6.18
C MET A 313 -30.89 0.27 -6.62
N GLY A 314 -29.58 0.54 -6.71
CA GLY A 314 -29.05 1.80 -7.22
C GLY A 314 -29.16 1.96 -8.74
N TRP A 315 -29.62 0.95 -9.48
CA TRP A 315 -29.71 1.00 -10.94
C TRP A 315 -30.60 2.15 -11.42
N GLY A 316 -31.73 2.41 -10.75
CA GLY A 316 -32.65 3.48 -11.17
C GLY A 316 -32.03 4.88 -11.14
N ASP A 317 -31.09 5.15 -10.23
CA ASP A 317 -30.37 6.42 -10.20
C ASP A 317 -29.16 6.43 -11.13
N PHE A 318 -28.52 5.28 -11.32
CA PHE A 318 -27.44 5.11 -12.27
C PHE A 318 -27.91 5.28 -13.72
N SER A 319 -29.01 4.64 -14.10
CA SER A 319 -29.51 4.59 -15.49
C SER A 319 -29.94 5.95 -16.04
N LYS A 320 -30.33 6.90 -15.18
CA LYS A 320 -30.62 8.29 -15.59
C LYS A 320 -29.39 8.98 -16.20
N ASN A 321 -28.19 8.58 -15.78
CA ASN A 321 -26.92 9.18 -16.15
C ASN A 321 -26.20 8.47 -17.30
N ILE A 322 -26.82 7.45 -17.90
CA ILE A 322 -26.28 6.73 -19.07
C ILE A 322 -27.07 7.05 -20.34
N ARG A 323 -26.39 6.96 -21.48
CA ARG A 323 -26.97 6.96 -22.84
C ARG A 323 -26.42 5.75 -23.59
N PHE A 324 -27.24 5.08 -24.38
CA PHE A 324 -26.79 3.94 -25.18
C PHE A 324 -26.25 4.40 -26.53
N GLU A 325 -25.12 3.84 -26.92
CA GLU A 325 -24.52 4.01 -28.25
C GLU A 325 -24.86 2.77 -29.06
N VAL A 326 -25.66 2.95 -30.11
CA VAL A 326 -26.10 1.84 -30.96
C VAL A 326 -25.02 1.55 -32.00
N GLY A 327 -24.60 0.30 -32.05
CA GLY A 327 -23.75 -0.25 -33.11
C GLY A 327 -24.53 -1.30 -33.91
N LEU A 328 -24.54 -2.54 -33.43
CA LEU A 328 -25.33 -3.64 -34.01
C LEU A 328 -26.83 -3.52 -33.68
N GLY A 329 -27.16 -2.99 -32.51
CA GLY A 329 -28.53 -2.78 -32.03
C GLY A 329 -29.20 -4.04 -31.48
N ASP A 330 -28.43 -5.09 -31.17
CA ASP A 330 -28.92 -6.37 -30.65
C ASP A 330 -29.17 -6.35 -29.13
N ARG A 331 -28.74 -5.28 -28.44
CA ARG A 331 -28.92 -5.12 -26.99
C ARG A 331 -29.69 -3.87 -26.58
N VAL A 332 -29.91 -2.95 -27.50
CA VAL A 332 -30.61 -1.69 -27.25
C VAL A 332 -32.07 -1.82 -27.66
N MET A 333 -32.97 -1.52 -26.73
CA MET A 333 -34.41 -1.47 -26.95
C MET A 333 -34.79 -0.20 -27.70
N PHE A 334 -35.46 -0.34 -28.84
CA PHE A 334 -35.77 0.76 -29.75
C PHE A 334 -36.57 1.89 -29.08
N TRP A 335 -37.63 1.55 -28.34
CA TRP A 335 -38.54 2.53 -27.75
C TRP A 335 -38.16 3.00 -26.34
N ILE A 336 -37.57 2.10 -25.54
CA ILE A 336 -37.43 2.26 -24.08
C ILE A 336 -36.05 2.82 -23.71
N ASP A 337 -35.01 2.42 -24.43
CA ASP A 337 -33.65 2.85 -24.13
C ASP A 337 -33.38 4.24 -24.72
N GLN A 338 -32.59 5.03 -24.01
CA GLN A 338 -32.18 6.35 -24.48
C GLN A 338 -30.94 6.23 -25.38
N TRP A 339 -31.16 6.12 -26.68
CA TRP A 339 -30.08 6.07 -27.69
C TRP A 339 -30.16 7.21 -28.72
N CYS A 340 -31.36 7.51 -29.20
CA CYS A 340 -31.60 8.47 -30.30
C CYS A 340 -31.45 9.94 -29.83
N GLU A 341 -32.06 10.32 -28.71
CA GLU A 341 -32.09 11.70 -28.21
C GLU A 341 -31.75 11.81 -26.70
N ASP A 342 -32.08 12.95 -26.10
CA ASP A 342 -31.96 13.21 -24.66
C ASP A 342 -33.06 12.51 -23.82
N SER A 343 -34.05 11.90 -24.46
CA SER A 343 -35.07 11.05 -23.86
C SER A 343 -35.36 9.79 -24.69
N PRO A 344 -35.88 8.71 -24.09
CA PRO A 344 -36.43 7.56 -24.80
C PRO A 344 -37.53 7.96 -25.80
N LEU A 345 -37.57 7.31 -26.96
CA LEU A 345 -38.54 7.59 -28.03
C LEU A 345 -39.99 7.46 -27.59
N GLN A 346 -40.29 6.55 -26.63
CA GLN A 346 -41.65 6.42 -26.08
C GLN A 346 -42.13 7.66 -25.33
N LEU A 347 -41.21 8.44 -24.75
CA LEU A 347 -41.54 9.66 -24.01
C LEU A 347 -41.58 10.87 -24.96
N THR A 348 -40.69 10.91 -25.96
CA THR A 348 -40.69 11.98 -26.97
C THR A 348 -41.90 11.87 -27.91
N PHE A 349 -42.30 10.65 -28.30
CA PHE A 349 -43.40 10.39 -29.23
C PHE A 349 -44.47 9.42 -28.66
N PRO A 350 -45.24 9.81 -27.63
CA PRO A 350 -46.19 8.91 -26.96
C PRO A 350 -47.31 8.42 -27.86
N SER A 351 -47.79 9.25 -28.80
CA SER A 351 -48.84 8.90 -29.77
C SER A 351 -48.35 7.83 -30.75
N VAL A 352 -47.12 7.98 -31.27
CA VAL A 352 -46.47 7.02 -32.18
C VAL A 352 -46.17 5.71 -31.45
N TYR A 353 -45.67 5.77 -30.22
CA TYR A 353 -45.46 4.60 -29.37
C TYR A 353 -46.78 3.87 -29.07
N GLY A 354 -47.88 4.61 -28.88
CA GLY A 354 -49.21 4.07 -28.65
C GLY A 354 -49.67 3.10 -29.75
N ILE A 355 -49.32 3.38 -31.00
CA ILE A 355 -49.68 2.59 -32.18
C ILE A 355 -48.60 1.62 -32.65
N ALA A 356 -47.41 1.61 -32.05
CA ALA A 356 -46.32 0.71 -32.41
C ALA A 356 -46.69 -0.77 -32.22
N SER A 357 -46.42 -1.60 -33.23
CA SER A 357 -46.71 -3.05 -33.19
C SER A 357 -45.86 -3.79 -32.17
N ASN A 358 -44.58 -3.44 -32.07
CA ASN A 358 -43.66 -4.04 -31.13
C ASN A 358 -43.03 -2.98 -30.22
N LYS A 359 -43.65 -2.78 -29.05
CA LYS A 359 -43.18 -1.84 -28.02
C LYS A 359 -41.88 -2.30 -27.36
N GLY A 360 -41.56 -3.58 -27.44
CA GLY A 360 -40.34 -4.19 -26.91
C GLY A 360 -39.31 -4.51 -28.01
N ALA A 361 -39.40 -3.88 -29.18
CA ALA A 361 -38.47 -4.12 -30.28
C ALA A 361 -37.04 -3.74 -29.90
N LEU A 362 -36.07 -4.52 -30.39
CA LEU A 362 -34.66 -4.13 -30.39
C LEU A 362 -34.40 -3.17 -31.57
N VAL A 363 -33.33 -2.40 -31.49
CA VAL A 363 -32.93 -1.51 -32.60
C VAL A 363 -32.63 -2.32 -33.86
N VAL A 364 -31.97 -3.48 -33.73
CA VAL A 364 -31.67 -4.37 -34.87
C VAL A 364 -32.92 -4.86 -35.58
N SER A 365 -34.03 -5.10 -34.86
CA SER A 365 -35.28 -5.56 -35.48
C SER A 365 -36.05 -4.47 -36.19
N SER A 366 -35.71 -3.20 -35.94
CA SER A 366 -36.38 -2.04 -36.54
C SER A 366 -35.52 -1.36 -37.61
N LEU A 367 -34.34 -1.91 -37.91
CA LEU A 367 -33.36 -1.33 -38.83
C LEU A 367 -32.98 -2.34 -39.91
N GLU A 368 -33.46 -2.12 -41.12
CA GLU A 368 -33.05 -2.90 -42.28
C GLU A 368 -31.63 -2.50 -42.72
N ARG A 369 -30.76 -3.51 -42.85
CA ARG A 369 -29.39 -3.36 -43.34
C ARG A 369 -29.22 -4.23 -44.58
N LEU A 370 -29.25 -3.63 -45.77
CA LEU A 370 -29.00 -4.35 -47.03
C LEU A 370 -27.50 -4.30 -47.35
N GLY A 371 -26.91 -5.47 -47.62
CA GLY A 371 -25.46 -5.71 -47.61
C GLY A 371 -24.65 -5.13 -48.76
N ILE A 372 -25.19 -4.21 -49.56
CA ILE A 372 -24.47 -3.55 -50.64
C ILE A 372 -24.70 -2.04 -50.49
N GLU A 373 -23.66 -1.36 -50.00
CA GLU A 373 -23.50 0.10 -49.89
C GLU A 373 -24.62 0.89 -49.17
N GLU A 374 -24.37 1.19 -47.89
CA GLU A 374 -24.91 2.32 -47.10
C GLU A 374 -26.43 2.57 -47.02
N TRP A 375 -27.28 1.76 -47.66
CA TRP A 375 -28.72 1.89 -47.54
C TRP A 375 -29.22 1.24 -46.25
N ARG A 376 -29.42 2.10 -45.25
CA ARG A 376 -30.02 1.79 -43.95
C ARG A 376 -31.37 2.47 -43.86
N ARG A 377 -32.42 1.69 -43.64
CA ARG A 377 -33.78 2.21 -43.49
C ARG A 377 -34.38 1.71 -42.20
N TRP A 378 -35.03 2.61 -41.48
CA TRP A 378 -35.87 2.25 -40.36
C TRP A 378 -37.14 1.59 -40.88
N ASP A 379 -37.40 0.36 -40.45
CA ASP A 379 -38.64 -0.36 -40.68
C ASP A 379 -39.40 -0.49 -39.37
N VAL A 380 -40.33 0.44 -39.15
CA VAL A 380 -41.14 0.53 -37.93
C VAL A 380 -42.57 0.18 -38.28
N HIS A 381 -43.04 -0.95 -37.75
CA HIS A 381 -44.42 -1.40 -37.98
C HIS A 381 -45.40 -0.81 -36.95
N PHE A 382 -46.56 -0.39 -37.44
CA PHE A 382 -47.69 0.09 -36.64
C PHE A 382 -48.86 -0.89 -36.68
N THR A 383 -49.57 -1.00 -35.56
CA THR A 383 -50.77 -1.84 -35.38
C THR A 383 -51.94 -1.41 -36.25
N ARG A 384 -52.01 -0.11 -36.56
CA ARG A 384 -53.00 0.51 -37.42
C ARG A 384 -52.35 1.66 -38.20
N ARG A 385 -53.04 2.15 -39.22
CA ARG A 385 -52.63 3.40 -39.87
C ARG A 385 -52.73 4.56 -38.86
N PRO A 386 -51.75 5.49 -38.87
CA PRO A 386 -51.86 6.71 -38.08
C PRO A 386 -53.08 7.52 -38.52
N ASN A 387 -53.77 8.15 -37.57
CA ASN A 387 -54.84 9.08 -37.89
C ASN A 387 -54.26 10.44 -38.31
N ASP A 388 -55.04 11.28 -38.98
CA ASP A 388 -54.58 12.58 -39.48
C ASP A 388 -53.96 13.49 -38.40
N TRP A 389 -54.49 13.45 -37.17
CA TRP A 389 -53.95 14.21 -36.04
C TRP A 389 -52.65 13.63 -35.45
N GLU A 390 -52.30 12.38 -35.77
CA GLU A 390 -51.04 11.72 -35.37
C GLU A 390 -49.94 11.87 -36.43
N MET A 391 -50.32 12.15 -37.69
CA MET A 391 -49.40 12.22 -38.84
C MET A 391 -48.27 13.23 -38.64
N GLY A 392 -48.54 14.40 -38.05
CA GLY A 392 -47.49 15.38 -37.74
C GLY A 392 -46.42 14.82 -36.80
N GLY A 393 -46.85 14.11 -35.74
CA GLY A 393 -45.92 13.46 -34.80
C GLY A 393 -45.19 12.27 -35.41
N VAL A 394 -45.81 11.54 -36.34
CA VAL A 394 -45.15 10.45 -37.09
C VAL A 394 -44.08 11.01 -38.03
N ASP A 395 -44.34 12.12 -38.69
CA ASP A 395 -43.39 12.76 -39.59
C ASP A 395 -42.16 13.29 -38.83
N ASP A 396 -42.37 13.95 -37.69
CA ASP A 396 -41.28 14.40 -36.81
C ASP A 396 -40.48 13.21 -36.25
N PHE A 397 -41.15 12.12 -35.89
CA PHE A 397 -40.51 10.87 -35.47
C PHE A 397 -39.61 10.28 -36.56
N LEU A 398 -40.10 10.16 -37.80
CA LEU A 398 -39.32 9.61 -38.92
C LEU A 398 -38.13 10.51 -39.28
N ARG A 399 -38.31 11.84 -39.21
CA ARG A 399 -37.20 12.80 -39.41
C ARG A 399 -36.12 12.63 -38.35
N THR A 400 -36.51 12.49 -37.09
CA THR A 400 -35.61 12.27 -35.94
C THR A 400 -34.83 10.97 -36.07
N LEU A 401 -35.49 9.90 -36.52
CA LEU A 401 -34.83 8.62 -36.81
C LEU A 401 -33.86 8.72 -37.98
N GLY A 402 -34.25 9.41 -39.05
CA GLY A 402 -33.41 9.63 -40.24
C GLY A 402 -32.11 10.36 -39.92
N SER A 403 -32.14 11.34 -39.01
CA SER A 403 -30.94 12.04 -38.56
C SER A 403 -30.02 11.21 -37.65
N ASN A 404 -30.50 10.11 -37.09
CA ASN A 404 -29.80 9.31 -36.07
C ASN A 404 -29.54 7.87 -36.53
N LEU A 405 -28.84 7.71 -37.65
CA LEU A 405 -28.44 6.41 -38.19
C LEU A 405 -27.16 5.89 -37.51
N PRO A 406 -27.21 4.73 -36.82
CA PRO A 406 -26.05 4.19 -36.11
C PRO A 406 -24.97 3.63 -37.07
N PRO A 407 -23.68 3.76 -36.73
CA PRO A 407 -22.56 3.18 -37.50
C PRO A 407 -22.48 1.64 -37.32
N ILE A 408 -22.03 0.92 -38.35
CA ILE A 408 -21.96 -0.56 -38.37
C ILE A 408 -20.74 -1.12 -37.61
N GLU A 409 -19.69 -0.32 -37.42
CA GLU A 409 -18.35 -0.84 -37.12
C GLU A 409 -18.13 -1.38 -35.70
N ASN A 410 -19.01 -1.07 -34.74
CA ASN A 410 -18.80 -1.39 -33.31
C ASN A 410 -19.97 -2.17 -32.71
N GLY A 411 -19.71 -2.91 -31.63
CA GLY A 411 -20.77 -3.47 -30.77
C GLY A 411 -21.48 -2.37 -29.98
N ASP A 412 -22.68 -2.66 -29.48
CA ASP A 412 -23.45 -1.71 -28.67
C ASP A 412 -22.67 -1.28 -27.42
N GLY A 413 -22.80 -0.01 -27.04
CA GLY A 413 -22.04 0.62 -25.96
C GLY A 413 -22.90 1.42 -24.99
N ILE A 414 -22.32 1.75 -23.83
CA ILE A 414 -22.90 2.70 -22.86
C ILE A 414 -21.97 3.90 -22.73
N ARG A 415 -22.55 5.09 -22.86
CA ARG A 415 -21.89 6.38 -22.65
C ARG A 415 -22.34 7.03 -21.35
N TRP A 416 -21.38 7.49 -20.55
CA TRP A 416 -21.62 8.22 -19.31
C TRP A 416 -21.85 9.72 -19.56
N LYS A 417 -22.98 10.26 -19.09
CA LYS A 417 -23.38 11.66 -19.37
C LYS A 417 -22.63 12.70 -18.55
N LEU A 418 -22.09 12.35 -17.37
CA LEU A 418 -21.48 13.33 -16.45
C LEU A 418 -20.03 13.70 -16.81
N THR A 419 -19.43 13.02 -17.80
CA THR A 419 -18.06 13.28 -18.23
C THR A 419 -18.02 13.57 -19.73
N LYS A 420 -17.17 14.51 -20.14
CA LYS A 420 -17.01 14.86 -21.56
C LYS A 420 -16.46 13.70 -22.42
N LYS A 421 -15.72 12.79 -21.80
CA LYS A 421 -15.12 11.62 -22.48
C LYS A 421 -16.12 10.50 -22.73
N GLY A 422 -17.24 10.47 -21.99
CA GLY A 422 -18.21 9.37 -22.06
C GLY A 422 -17.83 8.16 -21.20
N ASP A 423 -16.68 8.16 -20.56
CA ASP A 423 -16.27 7.10 -19.64
C ASP A 423 -16.88 7.28 -18.25
N PHE A 424 -17.24 6.15 -17.62
CA PHE A 424 -17.70 6.15 -16.24
C PHE A 424 -16.59 6.60 -15.29
N ASP A 425 -16.89 7.62 -14.50
CA ASP A 425 -16.01 8.12 -13.43
C ASP A 425 -16.73 8.09 -12.09
N ILE A 426 -16.15 7.36 -11.13
CA ILE A 426 -16.67 7.21 -9.77
C ILE A 426 -16.83 8.59 -9.12
N ARG A 427 -15.89 9.52 -9.32
CA ARG A 427 -15.95 10.86 -8.70
C ARG A 427 -17.15 11.64 -9.23
N SER A 428 -17.37 11.62 -10.55
CA SER A 428 -18.52 12.27 -11.16
C SER A 428 -19.87 11.72 -10.63
N PHE A 429 -20.00 10.39 -10.50
CA PHE A 429 -21.22 9.78 -9.97
C PHE A 429 -21.40 10.08 -8.49
N TYR A 430 -20.33 9.99 -7.70
CA TYR A 430 -20.36 10.29 -6.27
C TYR A 430 -20.77 11.75 -6.00
N ASN A 431 -20.28 12.70 -6.80
CA ASN A 431 -20.69 14.10 -6.73
C ASN A 431 -22.15 14.31 -7.15
N LYS A 432 -22.68 13.47 -8.03
CA LYS A 432 -24.10 13.51 -8.40
C LYS A 432 -25.01 12.94 -7.31
N LEU A 433 -24.56 11.89 -6.61
CA LEU A 433 -25.28 11.28 -5.49
C LEU A 433 -25.23 12.14 -4.23
N ARG A 434 -24.10 12.80 -3.97
CA ARG A 434 -23.99 13.82 -2.92
C ARG A 434 -24.71 15.09 -3.41
N SER A 435 -25.93 15.31 -2.93
CA SER A 435 -26.54 16.64 -2.95
C SER A 435 -25.51 17.66 -2.44
N PRO A 436 -25.37 18.86 -3.03
CA PRO A 436 -24.26 19.76 -2.75
C PRO A 436 -24.41 20.33 -1.33
N LEU A 437 -23.81 19.68 -0.35
CA LEU A 437 -23.38 20.35 0.87
C LEU A 437 -21.93 20.75 0.66
N PRO A 438 -21.61 22.06 0.58
CA PRO A 438 -20.25 22.54 0.45
C PRO A 438 -19.57 22.44 1.82
N ILE A 439 -19.44 21.22 2.37
CA ILE A 439 -18.52 21.00 3.47
C ILE A 439 -17.13 21.07 2.83
N ILE A 440 -16.52 22.25 2.89
CA ILE A 440 -15.11 22.43 2.51
C ILE A 440 -14.30 21.67 3.55
N PHE A 441 -13.95 20.43 3.22
CA PHE A 441 -13.20 19.57 4.12
C PHE A 441 -11.83 20.21 4.47
N PRO A 442 -11.50 20.42 5.76
CA PRO A 442 -10.29 21.11 6.22
C PRO A 442 -9.05 20.20 6.13
N TRP A 443 -8.73 19.70 4.93
CA TRP A 443 -7.68 18.70 4.73
C TRP A 443 -6.30 19.12 5.21
N LYS A 444 -5.97 20.43 5.16
CA LYS A 444 -4.69 20.94 5.66
C LYS A 444 -4.61 20.80 7.18
N GLY A 445 -5.69 21.17 7.88
CA GLY A 445 -5.82 21.05 9.34
C GLY A 445 -5.81 19.61 9.85
N VAL A 446 -6.09 18.62 9.00
CA VAL A 446 -6.09 17.19 9.39
C VAL A 446 -4.80 16.49 8.97
N TRP A 447 -4.36 16.68 7.73
CA TRP A 447 -3.30 15.87 7.09
C TRP A 447 -1.95 16.56 6.97
N LYS A 448 -1.87 17.91 7.01
CA LYS A 448 -0.58 18.62 6.98
C LYS A 448 0.02 18.89 8.36
N VAL A 449 -0.70 18.54 9.42
CA VAL A 449 -0.24 18.66 10.81
C VAL A 449 0.76 17.54 11.11
N LYS A 450 1.79 17.83 11.92
CA LYS A 450 2.76 16.83 12.41
C LYS A 450 2.16 15.96 13.54
N ALA A 451 0.99 15.36 13.31
CA ALA A 451 0.33 14.46 14.25
C ALA A 451 0.57 12.99 13.86
N PRO A 452 0.56 12.04 14.82
CA PRO A 452 0.55 10.62 14.50
C PRO A 452 -0.65 10.26 13.59
N GLN A 453 -0.43 9.38 12.61
CA GLN A 453 -1.43 9.06 11.59
C GLN A 453 -2.76 8.55 12.18
N ARG A 454 -2.71 7.81 13.30
CA ARG A 454 -3.90 7.37 14.07
C ARG A 454 -4.78 8.55 14.52
N VAL A 455 -4.18 9.65 14.97
CA VAL A 455 -4.88 10.85 15.44
C VAL A 455 -5.48 11.60 14.26
N SER A 456 -4.75 11.73 13.16
CA SER A 456 -5.28 12.34 11.93
C SER A 456 -6.46 11.56 11.35
N PHE A 457 -6.42 10.22 11.35
CA PHE A 457 -7.56 9.40 10.94
C PHE A 457 -8.78 9.58 11.85
N PHE A 458 -8.55 9.62 13.16
CA PHE A 458 -9.61 9.88 14.12
C PHE A 458 -10.26 11.26 13.91
N VAL A 459 -9.48 12.32 13.78
CA VAL A 459 -10.01 13.66 13.54
C VAL A 459 -10.70 13.76 12.18
N TRP A 460 -10.21 13.05 11.16
CA TRP A 460 -10.93 12.90 9.88
C TRP A 460 -12.32 12.29 10.09
N THR A 461 -12.46 11.21 10.88
CA THR A 461 -13.77 10.63 11.19
C THR A 461 -14.67 11.57 11.99
N ALA A 462 -14.11 12.35 12.91
CA ALA A 462 -14.85 13.34 13.69
C ALA A 462 -15.40 14.48 12.81
N VAL A 463 -14.60 14.99 11.87
CA VAL A 463 -15.04 16.03 10.92
C VAL A 463 -16.21 15.57 10.04
N TRP A 464 -16.30 14.26 9.76
CA TRP A 464 -17.41 13.68 9.00
C TRP A 464 -18.63 13.31 9.85
N ASP A 465 -18.59 13.59 11.15
CA ASP A 465 -19.62 13.20 12.12
C ASP A 465 -19.86 11.67 12.10
N ARG A 466 -18.77 10.89 12.18
CA ARG A 466 -18.80 9.41 12.07
C ARG A 466 -18.12 8.68 13.23
N ILE A 467 -17.84 9.37 14.33
CA ILE A 467 -17.29 8.73 15.53
C ILE A 467 -18.42 8.11 16.38
N LEU A 468 -18.07 7.26 17.33
CA LEU A 468 -19.01 6.47 18.14
C LEU A 468 -19.65 7.30 19.27
N THR A 469 -20.25 8.43 18.94
CA THR A 469 -21.07 9.23 19.86
C THR A 469 -22.49 8.66 19.95
N SER A 470 -23.20 8.96 21.04
CA SER A 470 -24.53 8.39 21.31
C SER A 470 -25.55 8.71 20.21
N ASP A 471 -25.46 9.89 19.58
CA ASP A 471 -26.29 10.29 18.43
C ASP A 471 -26.04 9.41 17.18
N ASN A 472 -24.79 9.10 16.87
CA ASN A 472 -24.39 8.24 15.76
C ASN A 472 -24.74 6.77 15.98
N LEU A 473 -24.86 6.34 17.24
CA LEU A 473 -25.25 4.99 17.63
C LEU A 473 -26.76 4.77 17.74
N ARG A 474 -27.55 5.85 17.72
CA ARG A 474 -29.02 5.85 17.93
C ARG A 474 -29.82 5.01 16.93
N GLY A 475 -29.23 4.69 15.77
CA GLY A 475 -29.83 3.79 14.77
C GLY A 475 -29.59 2.30 15.02
N ARG A 476 -28.73 1.95 15.98
CA ARG A 476 -28.38 0.55 16.30
C ARG A 476 -28.86 0.14 17.68
N TRP A 477 -28.59 0.92 18.73
CA TRP A 477 -28.94 0.60 20.13
C TRP A 477 -29.49 1.83 20.88
N ASP A 478 -30.33 1.59 21.91
CA ASP A 478 -30.89 2.65 22.78
C ASP A 478 -29.85 3.07 23.84
N PHE A 479 -29.19 4.21 23.62
CA PHE A 479 -28.26 4.81 24.58
C PHE A 479 -28.87 6.03 25.28
N VAL A 480 -28.37 6.32 26.48
CA VAL A 480 -28.75 7.53 27.23
C VAL A 480 -28.17 8.76 26.51
N ASN A 481 -29.04 9.70 26.14
CA ASN A 481 -28.69 10.88 25.33
C ASN A 481 -28.04 12.01 26.16
N TRP A 482 -27.08 11.69 27.02
CA TRP A 482 -26.32 12.66 27.80
C TRP A 482 -24.82 12.45 27.57
N CYS A 483 -24.10 13.55 27.41
CA CYS A 483 -22.66 13.55 27.23
C CYS A 483 -22.01 13.14 28.55
N ILE A 484 -21.23 12.06 28.50
CA ILE A 484 -20.62 11.45 29.69
C ILE A 484 -19.63 12.39 30.40
N MET A 485 -19.07 13.36 29.68
CA MET A 485 -18.13 14.34 30.22
C MET A 485 -18.81 15.43 31.06
N CYS A 486 -20.00 15.89 30.65
CA CYS A 486 -20.68 17.04 31.28
C CYS A 486 -22.02 16.69 31.94
N CYS A 487 -22.54 15.48 31.68
CA CYS A 487 -23.81 14.94 32.16
C CYS A 487 -25.02 15.87 32.00
N SER A 488 -24.99 16.80 31.03
CA SER A 488 -25.99 17.89 30.94
C SER A 488 -26.65 18.04 29.56
N ASN A 489 -25.92 17.83 28.47
CA ASN A 489 -26.46 17.94 27.11
C ASN A 489 -26.28 16.63 26.32
N GLY A 490 -26.95 16.48 25.19
CA GLY A 490 -26.77 15.34 24.29
C GLY A 490 -25.35 15.18 23.77
N GLU A 491 -24.87 13.93 23.72
CA GLU A 491 -23.57 13.59 23.14
C GLU A 491 -23.63 13.62 21.62
N MET A 492 -23.32 14.80 21.06
CA MET A 492 -23.03 15.01 19.65
C MET A 492 -21.54 15.26 19.47
N VAL A 493 -20.99 14.99 18.29
CA VAL A 493 -19.56 15.22 17.99
C VAL A 493 -19.12 16.65 18.31
N ASP A 494 -19.90 17.63 17.86
CA ASP A 494 -19.61 19.05 18.11
C ASP A 494 -19.76 19.42 19.59
N HIS A 495 -20.71 18.79 20.30
CA HIS A 495 -20.84 19.00 21.74
C HIS A 495 -19.64 18.42 22.49
N LEU A 496 -19.28 17.16 22.22
CA LEU A 496 -18.20 16.46 22.91
C LEU A 496 -16.86 17.22 22.81
N PHE A 497 -16.52 17.74 21.62
CA PHE A 497 -15.22 18.38 21.41
C PHE A 497 -15.18 19.89 21.60
N LEU A 498 -16.30 20.60 21.40
CA LEU A 498 -16.30 22.07 21.39
C LEU A 498 -17.16 22.65 22.50
N HIS A 499 -18.41 22.22 22.60
CA HIS A 499 -19.42 22.89 23.42
C HIS A 499 -19.64 22.27 24.80
N CYS A 500 -19.02 21.13 25.08
CA CYS A 500 -19.01 20.49 26.39
C CYS A 500 -18.25 21.37 27.37
N GLY A 501 -18.82 21.62 28.56
CA GLY A 501 -18.20 22.52 29.54
C GLY A 501 -16.77 22.13 29.95
N LYS A 502 -16.44 20.83 29.91
CA LYS A 502 -15.08 20.32 30.15
C LYS A 502 -14.16 20.58 28.95
N ALA A 503 -14.62 20.25 27.75
CA ALA A 503 -13.91 20.48 26.50
C ALA A 503 -13.62 21.96 26.24
N TYR A 504 -14.62 22.82 26.46
CA TYR A 504 -14.52 24.27 26.33
C TYR A 504 -13.46 24.84 27.27
N ARG A 505 -13.38 24.37 28.51
CA ARG A 505 -12.36 24.81 29.48
C ARG A 505 -10.95 24.43 29.04
N LEU A 506 -10.76 23.22 28.51
CA LEU A 506 -9.47 22.76 27.98
C LEU A 506 -9.07 23.56 26.73
N CYS A 507 -9.99 23.78 25.80
CA CYS A 507 -9.76 24.64 24.65
C CYS A 507 -9.40 26.07 25.08
N SER A 508 -10.12 26.62 26.06
CA SER A 508 -9.86 27.95 26.63
C SER A 508 -8.49 28.05 27.30
N LEU A 509 -8.03 26.99 27.97
CA LEU A 509 -6.69 26.93 28.57
C LEU A 509 -5.60 27.02 27.49
N VAL A 510 -5.78 26.28 26.39
CA VAL A 510 -4.88 26.36 25.24
C VAL A 510 -4.94 27.75 24.59
N PHE A 511 -6.12 28.33 24.39
CA PHE A 511 -6.19 29.70 23.84
C PHE A 511 -5.46 30.72 24.73
N ARG A 512 -5.60 30.61 26.05
CA ARG A 512 -4.89 31.48 27.01
C ARG A 512 -3.37 31.28 26.99
N SER A 513 -2.88 30.05 26.82
CA SER A 513 -1.43 29.80 26.74
C SER A 513 -0.77 30.42 25.51
N PHE A 514 -1.55 30.66 24.46
CA PHE A 514 -1.15 31.40 23.28
C PHE A 514 -1.60 32.88 23.28
N ALA A 515 -2.10 33.39 24.41
CA ALA A 515 -2.60 34.76 24.58
C ALA A 515 -3.74 35.17 23.61
N PHE A 516 -4.63 34.21 23.29
CA PHE A 516 -5.80 34.44 22.44
C PHE A 516 -7.12 34.35 23.22
N SER A 517 -8.09 35.15 22.77
CA SER A 517 -9.52 34.97 23.06
C SER A 517 -10.20 34.47 21.79
N TRP A 518 -10.69 33.22 21.80
CA TRP A 518 -11.33 32.60 20.64
C TRP A 518 -12.74 32.15 20.99
N VAL A 519 -13.68 32.35 20.06
CA VAL A 519 -15.06 31.84 20.15
C VAL A 519 -15.15 30.58 19.28
N LEU A 520 -15.43 29.43 19.90
CA LEU A 520 -15.48 28.16 19.18
C LEU A 520 -16.63 28.15 18.15
N PRO A 521 -16.36 27.80 16.88
CA PRO A 521 -17.39 27.63 15.86
C PRO A 521 -18.42 26.55 16.20
N ARG A 522 -19.50 26.50 15.41
CA ARG A 522 -20.57 25.51 15.62
C ARG A 522 -20.11 24.09 15.39
N SER A 523 -19.23 23.86 14.40
CA SER A 523 -18.78 22.53 14.02
C SER A 523 -17.27 22.29 14.20
N VAL A 524 -16.90 21.02 14.36
CA VAL A 524 -15.50 20.56 14.36
C VAL A 524 -14.81 20.91 13.04
N ALA A 525 -15.54 20.80 11.92
CA ALA A 525 -15.02 21.15 10.59
C ALA A 525 -14.65 22.64 10.49
N ASP A 526 -15.54 23.53 10.92
CA ASP A 526 -15.31 24.99 10.92
C ASP A 526 -14.20 25.37 11.88
N THR A 527 -14.11 24.68 13.02
CA THR A 527 -13.04 24.86 14.01
C THR A 527 -11.68 24.58 13.37
N LEU A 528 -11.49 23.43 12.72
CA LEU A 528 -10.22 23.11 12.06
C LEU A 528 -9.92 24.01 10.87
N PHE A 529 -10.94 24.47 10.15
CA PHE A 529 -10.77 25.40 9.04
C PHE A 529 -10.27 26.77 9.54
N GLY A 530 -10.89 27.31 10.59
CA GLY A 530 -10.49 28.59 11.21
C GLY A 530 -9.17 28.51 11.98
N TRP A 531 -8.86 27.35 12.58
CA TRP A 531 -7.64 27.14 13.36
C TRP A 531 -6.37 27.14 12.50
N TRP A 532 -6.48 26.66 11.25
CA TRP A 532 -5.34 26.46 10.38
C TRP A 532 -4.65 27.78 9.99
N ASN A 533 -3.37 27.92 10.36
CA ASN A 533 -2.49 29.04 9.97
C ASN A 533 -2.94 30.46 10.38
N TRP A 534 -3.81 30.62 11.38
CA TRP A 534 -4.07 31.91 12.04
C TRP A 534 -2.88 32.27 12.99
N PRO A 535 -2.44 33.54 13.11
CA PRO A 535 -1.01 33.96 13.13
C PRO A 535 -0.26 33.64 14.44
N ARG A 536 1.08 33.52 14.52
CA ARG A 536 2.21 34.24 13.87
C ARG A 536 3.44 33.29 13.68
N LYS A 537 4.38 33.68 12.80
CA LYS A 537 5.48 32.89 12.18
C LYS A 537 6.40 32.03 13.07
N HIS A 538 6.33 32.06 14.40
CA HIS A 538 7.31 31.40 15.27
C HIS A 538 6.83 30.12 15.97
N SER A 539 5.53 29.76 15.89
CA SER A 539 5.00 28.55 16.55
C SER A 539 3.90 27.81 15.77
N SER A 540 3.82 28.03 14.45
CA SER A 540 2.75 27.48 13.59
C SER A 540 2.61 25.95 13.66
N SER A 541 3.69 25.21 13.87
CA SER A 541 3.64 23.74 13.95
C SER A 541 2.96 23.24 15.23
N ILE A 542 3.22 23.88 16.38
CA ILE A 542 2.63 23.49 17.67
C ILE A 542 1.17 23.97 17.71
N TRP A 543 0.91 25.17 17.22
CA TRP A 543 -0.45 25.71 17.13
C TRP A 543 -1.38 24.83 16.28
N ASN A 544 -0.91 24.39 15.10
CA ASN A 544 -1.69 23.53 14.22
C ASN A 544 -1.86 22.10 14.79
N LEU A 545 -1.05 21.68 15.77
CA LEU A 545 -1.15 20.39 16.44
C LEU A 545 -2.18 20.38 17.58
N ALA A 546 -2.35 21.52 18.25
CA ALA A 546 -3.22 21.68 19.40
C ALA A 546 -4.66 21.13 19.23
N PRO A 547 -5.40 21.40 18.12
CA PRO A 547 -6.78 20.93 18.01
C PRO A 547 -6.86 19.41 17.87
N LEU A 548 -5.90 18.78 17.18
CA LEU A 548 -5.83 17.33 17.03
C LEU A 548 -5.52 16.65 18.37
N CYS A 549 -4.59 17.22 19.14
CA CYS A 549 -4.26 16.72 20.48
C CYS A 549 -5.44 16.86 21.44
N LEU A 550 -6.10 18.01 21.47
CA LEU A 550 -7.26 18.25 22.34
C LEU A 550 -8.39 17.27 22.05
N MET A 551 -8.77 17.10 20.77
CA MET A 551 -9.83 16.17 20.38
C MET A 551 -9.46 14.72 20.73
N TRP A 552 -8.20 14.32 20.52
CA TRP A 552 -7.74 12.99 20.88
C TRP A 552 -7.75 12.75 22.40
N CYS A 553 -7.28 13.71 23.19
CA CYS A 553 -7.31 13.61 24.66
C CYS A 553 -8.75 13.50 25.18
N LEU A 554 -9.65 14.35 24.68
CA LEU A 554 -11.07 14.30 25.03
C LEU A 554 -11.72 12.96 24.67
N TRP A 555 -11.33 12.38 23.54
CA TRP A 555 -11.80 11.07 23.10
C TRP A 555 -11.28 9.93 23.98
N MET A 556 -9.99 9.95 24.36
CA MET A 556 -9.43 8.95 25.27
C MET A 556 -10.11 8.99 26.64
N GLU A 557 -10.34 10.19 27.19
CA GLU A 557 -11.07 10.36 28.44
C GLU A 557 -12.52 9.86 28.33
N GLN A 558 -13.20 10.11 27.22
CA GLN A 558 -14.55 9.59 27.01
C GLN A 558 -14.58 8.05 27.00
N ASN A 559 -13.61 7.39 26.35
CA ASN A 559 -13.54 5.92 26.35
C ASN A 559 -13.23 5.35 27.74
N ILE A 560 -12.36 5.99 28.53
CA ILE A 560 -12.07 5.57 29.91
C ILE A 560 -13.32 5.66 30.78
N ASN A 561 -14.14 6.69 30.61
CA ASN A 561 -15.38 6.86 31.39
C ASN A 561 -16.55 5.97 30.89
N HIS A 562 -16.36 5.25 29.78
CA HIS A 562 -17.30 4.28 29.23
C HIS A 562 -17.02 2.84 29.67
N GLU A 563 -15.78 2.53 30.07
CA GLU A 563 -15.39 1.28 30.74
C GLU A 563 -15.75 1.31 32.23
#